data_AF-A0A533RWD6-F1
#
_entry.id   AF-A0A533RWD6-F1
#
_cell.length_a   1.000
_cell.length_b   1.000
_cell.length_c   1.000
_cell.angle_alpha   90.00
_cell.angle_beta   90.00
_cell.angle_gamma   90.00
#
_symmetry.space_group_name_H-M   'P 1'
#
loop_
_entity.id
_entity.type
_entity.pdbx_description
1 polymer ?
#
loop_
_entity_poly.entity_id
_entity_poly.type
_entity_poly.pdbx_seq_one_letter_code
_entity_poly.pdbx_strand_id
1 'polypeptide(L)'
;MKIEFIRPFLVATQEVLNTELNRNISIEKGDLNIEQTSYTTQDITVIIGVIGTVQGIVMYGLAERTAKNIVSAMLGKPVPVFDGMVESAIAEMGNVITGIA
;
A
#
# COMPACT_ATOMS: atom_id res chain seq x y z
N MET A 1 -15.18 11.56 6.23
CA MET A 1 -13.83 12.06 5.87
C MET A 1 -13.94 12.80 4.52
N LYS A 2 -13.24 13.92 4.32
CA LYS A 2 -13.26 14.60 3.00
C LYS A 2 -12.38 13.84 2.00
N ILE A 3 -12.80 13.76 0.74
CA ILE A 3 -12.03 13.14 -0.37
C ILE A 3 -10.62 13.71 -0.50
N GLU A 4 -10.46 14.99 -0.15
CA GLU A 4 -9.19 15.72 -0.18
C GLU A 4 -8.10 15.05 0.66
N PHE A 5 -8.45 14.33 1.74
CA PHE A 5 -7.48 13.61 2.57
C PHE A 5 -7.07 12.25 2.00
N ILE A 6 -7.83 11.68 1.06
CA ILE A 6 -7.52 10.37 0.45
C ILE A 6 -6.66 10.54 -0.79
N ARG A 7 -6.85 11.64 -1.51
CA ARG A 7 -6.18 11.89 -2.80
C ARG A 7 -4.65 11.81 -2.74
N PRO A 8 -3.95 12.36 -1.73
CA PRO A 8 -2.50 12.27 -1.64
C PRO A 8 -2.00 10.83 -1.61
N PHE A 9 -2.66 9.95 -0.83
CA PHE A 9 -2.32 8.53 -0.74
C PHE A 9 -2.46 7.79 -2.07
N LEU A 10 -3.48 8.12 -2.88
CA LEU A 10 -3.66 7.50 -4.20
C LEU A 10 -2.53 7.91 -5.17
N VAL A 11 -2.16 9.18 -5.16
CA VAL A 11 -1.07 9.70 -6.00
C VAL A 11 0.27 9.12 -5.56
N ALA A 12 0.56 9.12 -4.26
CA ALA A 12 1.77 8.55 -3.69
C ALA A 12 1.89 7.05 -3.98
N THR A 13 0.79 6.29 -3.87
CA THR A 13 0.80 4.85 -4.20
C THR A 13 1.17 4.61 -5.67
N GLN A 14 0.62 5.42 -6.58
CA GLN A 14 0.92 5.34 -8.01
C GLN A 14 2.38 5.66 -8.32
N GLU A 15 2.93 6.69 -7.67
CA GLU A 15 4.31 7.12 -7.83
C GLU A 15 5.31 6.07 -7.30
N VAL A 16 5.08 5.57 -6.08
CA VAL A 16 5.93 4.55 -5.45
C VAL A 16 5.92 3.27 -6.27
N LEU A 17 4.75 2.75 -6.65
CA LEU A 17 4.69 1.51 -7.43
C LEU A 17 5.35 1.67 -8.80
N ASN A 18 5.21 2.83 -9.47
CA ASN A 18 5.86 3.04 -10.75
C ASN A 18 7.39 3.10 -10.64
N THR A 19 7.87 3.74 -9.57
CA THR A 19 9.30 3.91 -9.30
C THR A 19 9.94 2.58 -8.91
N GLU A 20 9.41 1.91 -7.89
CA GLU A 20 9.97 0.66 -7.34
C GLU A 20 9.91 -0.50 -8.34
N LEU A 21 8.90 -0.51 -9.21
CA LEU A 21 8.72 -1.58 -10.19
C LEU A 21 9.29 -1.21 -11.56
N ASN A 22 9.82 0.01 -11.73
CA ASN A 22 10.31 0.56 -12.99
C ASN A 22 9.35 0.31 -14.17
N ARG A 23 8.05 0.51 -13.92
CA ARG A 23 6.96 0.22 -14.86
C ARG A 23 5.89 1.27 -14.74
N ASN A 24 5.24 1.60 -15.85
CA ASN A 24 4.05 2.44 -15.82
C ASN A 24 2.82 1.56 -15.51
N ILE A 25 2.53 1.40 -14.22
CA ILE A 25 1.36 0.68 -13.73
C ILE A 25 0.18 1.64 -13.80
N SER A 26 -0.91 1.22 -14.43
CA SER A 26 -2.17 1.99 -14.34
C SER A 26 -2.93 1.50 -13.12
N ILE A 27 -3.08 2.33 -12.09
CA ILE A 27 -3.98 2.01 -10.96
C ILE A 27 -5.38 2.45 -11.34
N GLU A 28 -6.28 1.47 -11.43
CA GLU A 28 -7.71 1.74 -11.52
C GLU A 28 -8.27 1.96 -10.11
N LYS A 29 -8.83 3.14 -9.90
CA LYS A 29 -9.47 3.48 -8.64
C LYS A 29 -10.83 2.80 -8.57
N GLY A 30 -11.03 1.97 -7.55
CA GLY A 30 -12.33 1.42 -7.21
C GLY A 30 -13.27 2.44 -6.56
N ASP A 31 -14.46 1.97 -6.20
CA ASP A 31 -15.44 2.80 -5.51
C ASP A 31 -14.96 3.23 -4.12
N LEU A 32 -15.22 4.50 -3.77
CA LEU A 32 -14.95 5.01 -2.44
C LEU A 32 -16.11 4.68 -1.51
N ASN A 33 -15.83 3.85 -0.52
CA ASN A 33 -16.79 3.50 0.52
C ASN A 33 -16.37 4.09 1.86
N ILE A 34 -17.38 4.41 2.69
CA ILE A 34 -17.18 4.75 4.09
C ILE A 34 -17.57 3.51 4.88
N GLU A 35 -16.56 2.80 5.37
CA GLU A 35 -16.78 1.66 6.27
C GLU A 35 -17.03 2.16 7.69
N GLN A 36 -17.99 1.54 8.39
CA GLN A 36 -18.26 1.85 9.79
C GLN A 36 -17.36 1.10 10.76
N THR A 37 -16.60 0.11 10.26
CA THR A 37 -15.68 -0.70 11.05
C THR A 37 -14.31 -0.72 10.41
N SER A 38 -13.26 -0.88 11.20
CA SER A 38 -11.87 -1.03 10.73
C SER A 38 -11.51 -2.49 10.41
N TYR A 39 -12.50 -3.33 10.08
CA TYR A 39 -12.28 -4.73 9.75
C TYR A 39 -11.73 -4.87 8.32
N THR A 40 -10.73 -5.73 8.16
CA THR A 40 -10.12 -6.05 6.86
C THR A 40 -10.19 -7.55 6.62
N THR A 41 -10.51 -7.93 5.39
CA THR A 41 -10.50 -9.32 4.91
C THR A 41 -9.24 -9.66 4.10
N GLN A 42 -8.30 -8.72 4.01
CA GLN A 42 -7.07 -8.90 3.24
C GLN A 42 -6.07 -9.78 4.01
N ASP A 43 -5.33 -10.61 3.27
CA ASP A 43 -4.34 -11.53 3.85
C ASP A 43 -3.23 -10.76 4.59
N ILE A 44 -2.81 -9.62 4.04
CA ILE A 44 -1.77 -8.75 4.58
C ILE A 44 -2.33 -7.34 4.69
N THR A 45 -2.09 -6.69 5.82
CA THR A 45 -2.46 -5.28 6.03
C THR A 45 -1.31 -4.54 6.70
N VAL A 46 -0.78 -3.52 6.01
CA VAL A 46 0.17 -2.57 6.61
C VAL A 46 -0.64 -1.47 7.31
N ILE A 47 -0.33 -1.20 8.57
CA ILE A 47 -1.05 -0.25 9.41
C ILE A 47 -0.08 0.85 9.84
N ILE A 48 -0.38 2.10 9.48
CA ILE A 48 0.47 3.25 9.80
C ILE A 48 -0.35 4.30 10.52
N GLY A 49 0.12 4.69 11.71
CA GLY A 49 -0.45 5.81 12.46
C GLY A 49 0.07 7.14 11.93
N VAL A 50 -0.84 8.08 11.69
CA VAL A 50 -0.51 9.44 11.24
C VAL A 50 -0.99 10.44 12.28
N ILE A 51 -0.10 11.35 12.68
CA ILE A 51 -0.37 12.41 13.66
C ILE A 51 0.09 13.74 13.07
N GLY A 52 -0.81 14.73 13.04
CA GLY A 52 -0.53 16.07 12.55
C GLY A 52 -1.79 16.93 12.63
N THR A 53 -2.09 17.70 11.58
CA THR A 53 -3.36 18.44 11.45
C THR A 53 -4.58 17.51 11.46
N VAL A 54 -4.38 16.25 11.07
CA VAL A 54 -5.35 15.15 11.21
C VAL A 54 -4.66 14.02 11.96
N GLN A 55 -5.41 13.32 12.80
CA GLN A 55 -4.96 12.10 13.49
C GLN A 55 -5.78 10.92 12.99
N GLY A 56 -5.11 9.82 12.65
CA GLY A 56 -5.77 8.63 12.16
C GLY A 56 -4.83 7.49 11.86
N ILE A 57 -5.38 6.47 11.21
CA ILE A 57 -4.66 5.29 10.77
C ILE A 57 -4.86 5.16 9.27
N VAL A 58 -3.78 4.85 8.55
CA VAL A 58 -3.79 4.47 7.14
C VAL A 58 -3.55 2.96 7.06
N MET A 59 -4.38 2.28 6.28
CA MET A 59 -4.32 0.82 6.11
C MET A 59 -4.13 0.47 4.63
N TYR A 60 -3.08 -0.29 4.32
CA TYR A 60 -2.81 -0.81 2.99
C TYR A 60 -3.03 -2.33 2.99
N GLY A 61 -4.15 -2.76 2.43
CA GLY A 61 -4.54 -4.16 2.38
C GLY A 61 -4.21 -4.83 1.05
N LEU A 62 -3.62 -6.02 1.09
CA LEU A 62 -3.17 -6.79 -0.07
C LEU A 62 -3.49 -8.28 0.13
N ALA A 63 -3.79 -8.98 -0.96
CA ALA A 63 -3.67 -10.45 -0.98
C ALA A 63 -2.19 -10.86 -0.92
N GLU A 64 -1.89 -12.01 -0.32
CA GLU A 64 -0.50 -12.52 -0.18
C GLU A 64 0.17 -12.66 -1.56
N ARG A 65 -0.59 -13.13 -2.55
CA ARG A 65 -0.11 -13.26 -3.93
C ARG A 65 0.36 -11.93 -4.50
N THR A 66 -0.36 -10.85 -4.22
CA THR A 66 -0.03 -9.51 -4.71
C THR A 66 1.24 -9.00 -4.05
N ALA A 67 1.37 -9.16 -2.73
CA ALA A 67 2.59 -8.80 -2.00
C ALA A 67 3.83 -9.51 -2.56
N LYS A 68 3.77 -10.83 -2.74
CA LYS A 68 4.87 -11.61 -3.34
C LYS A 68 5.19 -11.17 -4.76
N ASN A 69 4.18 -10.86 -5.57
CA ASN A 69 4.38 -10.41 -6.95
C ASN A 69 5.04 -9.03 -7.03
N ILE A 70 4.68 -8.10 -6.13
CA ILE A 70 5.34 -6.79 -6.04
C ILE A 70 6.82 -6.99 -5.72
N VAL A 71 7.13 -7.72 -4.65
CA VAL A 71 8.53 -7.95 -4.24
C VAL A 71 9.30 -8.75 -5.29
N SER A 72 8.67 -9.72 -5.93
CA SER A 72 9.28 -10.47 -7.04
C SER A 72 9.66 -9.55 -8.21
N ALA A 73 8.81 -8.58 -8.53
CA ALA A 73 9.08 -7.59 -9.56
C ALA A 73 10.19 -6.60 -9.16
N MET A 74 10.25 -6.17 -7.89
CA MET A 74 11.35 -5.34 -7.37
C MET A 74 12.70 -6.07 -7.45
N LEU A 75 12.73 -7.36 -7.11
CA LEU A 75 13.96 -8.16 -7.07
C LEU A 75 14.37 -8.77 -8.43
N GLY A 76 13.48 -8.75 -9.42
CA GLY A 76 13.70 -9.40 -10.72
C GLY A 76 13.81 -10.93 -10.65
N LYS A 77 13.32 -11.56 -9.57
CA LYS A 77 13.35 -13.02 -9.37
C LYS A 77 12.08 -13.54 -8.69
N PRO A 78 11.72 -14.82 -8.87
CA PRO A 78 10.55 -15.40 -8.21
C PRO A 78 10.63 -15.35 -6.68
N VAL A 79 9.49 -15.05 -6.04
CA VAL A 79 9.32 -15.07 -4.58
C VAL A 79 8.17 -16.03 -4.26
N PRO A 80 8.45 -17.32 -4.00
CA PRO A 80 7.40 -18.34 -3.86
C PRO A 80 6.71 -18.28 -2.48
N VAL A 81 7.44 -17.85 -1.46
CA VAL A 81 6.99 -17.84 -0.06
C VAL A 81 6.90 -16.42 0.46
N PHE A 82 5.94 -16.19 1.35
CA PHE A 82 5.90 -14.99 2.15
C PHE A 82 6.80 -15.20 3.36
N ASP A 83 7.94 -14.52 3.38
CA ASP A 83 8.91 -14.55 4.48
C ASP A 83 9.19 -13.13 4.98
N GLY A 84 10.11 -13.01 5.95
CA GLY A 84 10.45 -11.71 6.54
C GLY A 84 10.99 -10.68 5.55
N MET A 85 11.51 -11.09 4.39
CA MET A 85 11.92 -10.15 3.34
C MET A 85 10.70 -9.53 2.67
N VAL A 86 9.70 -10.34 2.34
CA VAL A 86 8.45 -9.86 1.74
C VAL A 86 7.70 -8.95 2.72
N GLU A 87 7.62 -9.36 3.98
CA GLU A 87 7.02 -8.55 5.04
C GLU A 87 7.69 -7.19 5.16
N SER A 88 9.03 -7.17 5.26
CA SER A 88 9.80 -5.93 5.40
C SER A 88 9.64 -5.02 4.18
N ALA A 89 9.70 -5.57 2.97
CA ALA A 89 9.56 -4.78 1.74
C ALA A 89 8.17 -4.14 1.61
N ILE A 90 7.11 -4.87 1.96
CA ILE A 90 5.74 -4.36 1.92
C ILE A 90 5.48 -3.33 3.03
N ALA A 91 6.01 -3.55 4.23
CA ALA A 91 5.95 -2.57 5.31
C ALA A 91 6.66 -1.26 4.92
N GLU A 92 7.86 -1.35 4.32
CA GLU A 92 8.61 -0.19 3.85
C GLU A 92 7.88 0.55 2.73
N MET A 93 7.29 -0.17 1.78
CA MET A 93 6.44 0.44 0.76
C MET A 93 5.30 1.26 1.38
N GLY A 94 4.63 0.74 2.42
CA GLY A 94 3.60 1.48 3.15
C GLY A 94 4.15 2.76 3.80
N ASN A 95 5.34 2.69 4.41
CA ASN A 95 6.02 3.84 5.01
C ASN A 95 6.33 4.92 3.96
N VAL A 96 6.90 4.52 2.81
CA VAL A 96 7.25 5.45 1.73
C VAL A 96 6.00 6.12 1.16
N ILE A 97 4.93 5.36 0.89
CA ILE A 97 3.66 5.93 0.42
C ILE A 97 3.12 6.94 1.43
N THR A 98 3.13 6.61 2.72
CA THR A 98 2.63 7.51 3.77
C THR A 98 3.52 8.74 3.94
N GLY A 99 4.83 8.62 3.73
CA GLY A 99 5.76 9.75 3.83
C GLY A 99 5.66 10.74 2.67
N ILE A 100 5.23 10.29 1.49
CA ILE A 100 5.00 11.14 0.30
C ILE A 100 3.61 11.81 0.36
N ALA A 101 2.62 11.13 0.92
CA ALA A 101 1.23 11.58 1.01
C ALA A 101 1.04 12.78 1.96
#